data_AF-A0A8S9BA60-F1
#
_entry.id   AF-A0A8S9BA60-F1
#
_cell.length_a   1.000
_cell.length_b   1.000
_cell.length_c   1.000
_cell.angle_alpha   90.00
_cell.angle_beta   90.00
_cell.angle_gamma   90.00
#
_symmetry.space_group_name_H-M   'P 1'
#
loop_
_entity.id
_entity.type
_entity.pdbx_description
1 polymer ?
#
loop_
_entity_poly.entity_id
_entity_poly.type
_entity_poly.pdbx_seq_one_letter_code
_entity_poly.pdbx_strand_id
1 'polypeptide(L)'
;MASHTVATLPRLSSTDLSQILLSHTSSNLDASTPPSKVAIVDVRDDDHIGGHIKHSIHAPSHTLDYKIPELVRKLKDKETVVFHCALSQQRGPAAALRYIRERERLMGLGAHIESGSGVGQVLMKNREDEAKKGKEEDKDAEWEDVEEEEEKKEQKVYILDQGFVGWQEKFGEDPRLTEGYRKEIWQNGY
;
A
#
# COMPACT_ATOMS: atom_id res chain seq x y z
N MET A 1 -8.00 7.53 18.19
CA MET A 1 -7.33 6.62 17.25
C MET A 1 -8.00 5.27 17.36
N ALA A 2 -8.54 4.72 16.27
CA ALA A 2 -9.13 3.39 16.29
C ALA A 2 -8.04 2.38 16.72
N SER A 3 -8.32 1.57 17.74
CA SER A 3 -7.40 0.50 18.13
C SER A 3 -7.49 -0.60 17.07
N HIS A 4 -6.60 -0.58 16.08
CA HIS A 4 -6.52 -1.63 15.08
C HIS A 4 -6.06 -2.93 15.77
N THR A 5 -6.94 -3.92 15.80
CA THR A 5 -6.65 -5.29 16.25
C THR A 5 -6.88 -6.25 15.10
N VAL A 6 -6.28 -7.44 15.17
CA VAL A 6 -6.49 -8.50 14.16
C VAL A 6 -7.97 -8.82 13.94
N ALA A 7 -8.78 -8.79 15.00
CA ALA A 7 -10.21 -9.11 14.95
C ALA A 7 -11.06 -8.04 14.25
N THR A 8 -10.60 -6.79 14.25
CA THR A 8 -11.34 -5.64 13.71
C THR A 8 -10.96 -5.30 12.27
N LEU A 9 -9.96 -5.98 11.69
CA LEU A 9 -9.51 -5.69 10.33
C LEU A 9 -10.58 -6.14 9.32
N PRO A 10 -10.96 -5.28 8.37
CA PRO A 10 -11.97 -5.61 7.38
C PRO A 10 -11.43 -6.69 6.44
N ARG A 11 -12.31 -7.62 6.06
CA ARG A 11 -11.98 -8.72 5.16
C ARG A 11 -12.72 -8.56 3.83
N LEU A 12 -12.11 -9.01 2.75
CA LEU A 12 -12.66 -8.96 1.40
C LEU A 12 -12.76 -10.39 0.86
N SER A 13 -13.88 -10.75 0.22
CA SER A 13 -14.00 -12.08 -0.38
C SER A 13 -13.21 -12.17 -1.68
N SER A 14 -12.83 -13.39 -2.09
CA SER A 14 -12.21 -13.62 -3.41
C SER A 14 -13.08 -13.09 -4.54
N THR A 15 -14.41 -13.20 -4.42
CA THR A 15 -15.35 -12.73 -5.44
C THR A 15 -15.30 -11.21 -5.56
N ASP A 16 -15.37 -10.49 -4.45
CA ASP A 16 -15.35 -9.02 -4.47
C ASP A 16 -14.01 -8.49 -5.00
N LEU A 17 -12.90 -9.10 -4.57
CA LEU A 17 -11.58 -8.74 -5.09
C LEU A 17 -11.47 -8.99 -6.60
N SER A 18 -12.01 -10.11 -7.10
CA SER A 18 -12.02 -10.41 -8.53
C SER A 18 -12.78 -9.35 -9.34
N GLN A 19 -13.93 -8.88 -8.84
CA GLN A 19 -14.71 -7.83 -9.49
C GLN A 19 -13.97 -6.49 -9.50
N ILE A 20 -13.29 -6.16 -8.39
CA ILE A 20 -12.44 -4.97 -8.32
C ILE A 20 -11.31 -5.06 -9.36
N LEU A 21 -10.63 -6.19 -9.49
CA LEU A 21 -9.56 -6.36 -10.48
C LEU A 21 -10.06 -6.32 -11.94
N LEU A 22 -11.17 -6.99 -12.23
CA LEU A 22 -11.75 -7.04 -13.59
C LEU A 22 -12.31 -5.68 -14.02
N SER A 23 -12.90 -4.90 -13.10
CA SER A 23 -13.38 -3.55 -13.41
C SER A 23 -12.25 -2.60 -13.81
N HIS A 24 -11.07 -2.72 -13.18
CA HIS A 24 -9.88 -1.96 -13.53
C HIS A 24 -9.21 -2.45 -14.82
N THR A 25 -9.35 -3.74 -15.14
CA THR A 25 -8.79 -4.31 -16.38
C THR A 25 -9.58 -3.86 -17.61
N SER A 26 -10.90 -3.62 -17.47
CA SER A 26 -11.73 -3.19 -18.59
C SER A 26 -11.45 -1.73 -19.03
N SER A 27 -10.89 -0.90 -18.15
CA SER A 27 -10.51 0.48 -18.45
C SER A 27 -9.07 0.62 -18.94
N ASN A 28 -8.24 -0.39 -18.74
CA ASN A 28 -6.82 -0.40 -19.12
C ASN A 28 -6.63 -1.43 -20.25
N LEU A 29 -6.43 -0.96 -21.47
CA LEU A 29 -6.37 -1.79 -22.69
C LEU A 29 -5.26 -2.86 -22.67
N ASP A 30 -4.31 -2.76 -21.74
CA ASP A 30 -3.19 -3.69 -21.59
C ASP A 30 -3.28 -4.52 -20.31
N ALA A 31 -3.46 -5.84 -20.47
CA ALA A 31 -3.47 -6.84 -19.40
C ALA A 31 -2.14 -6.96 -18.63
N SER A 32 -1.11 -6.20 -19.01
CA SER A 32 0.24 -6.20 -18.43
C SER A 32 0.41 -5.14 -17.33
N THR A 33 -0.49 -4.16 -17.24
CA THR A 33 -0.33 -3.03 -16.32
C THR A 33 -1.02 -3.33 -14.97
N PRO A 34 -0.33 -3.14 -13.83
CA PRO A 34 -0.94 -3.34 -12.52
C PRO A 34 -2.02 -2.29 -12.24
N PRO A 35 -3.05 -2.60 -11.44
CA PRO A 35 -4.07 -1.64 -11.06
C PRO A 35 -3.45 -0.42 -10.36
N SER A 36 -3.81 0.78 -10.82
CA SER A 36 -3.24 2.03 -10.31
C SER A 36 -3.65 2.30 -8.86
N LYS A 37 -4.90 2.01 -8.49
CA LYS A 37 -5.48 2.32 -7.17
C LYS A 37 -5.38 1.21 -6.14
N VAL A 38 -5.26 -0.04 -6.57
CA VAL A 38 -5.30 -1.23 -5.71
C VAL A 38 -3.93 -1.90 -5.70
N ALA A 39 -3.47 -2.32 -4.53
CA ALA A 39 -2.29 -3.16 -4.39
C ALA A 39 -2.63 -4.43 -3.59
N ILE A 40 -2.13 -5.56 -4.06
CA ILE A 40 -2.28 -6.85 -3.40
C ILE A 40 -0.91 -7.25 -2.87
N VAL A 41 -0.84 -7.61 -1.59
CA VAL A 41 0.40 -8.03 -0.92
C VAL A 41 0.26 -9.48 -0.50
N ASP A 42 1.05 -10.33 -1.14
CA ASP A 42 1.16 -11.75 -0.82
C ASP A 42 2.29 -11.95 0.19
N VAL A 43 1.95 -12.38 1.41
CA VAL A 43 2.92 -12.60 2.49
C VAL A 43 3.26 -14.08 2.71
N ARG A 44 2.97 -14.95 1.75
CA ARG A 44 3.43 -16.34 1.76
C ARG A 44 4.95 -16.43 1.68
N ASP A 45 5.49 -17.46 2.28
CA ASP A 45 6.92 -17.75 2.31
C ASP A 45 7.22 -18.77 1.20
N ASP A 46 7.67 -19.97 1.55
CA ASP A 46 7.92 -21.05 0.58
C ASP A 46 6.61 -21.56 -0.07
N ASP A 47 5.48 -21.36 0.59
CA ASP A 47 4.14 -21.70 0.12
C ASP A 47 3.58 -20.70 -0.93
N HIS A 48 4.42 -19.79 -1.44
CA HIS A 48 4.10 -18.95 -2.58
C HIS A 48 4.09 -19.72 -3.92
N ILE A 49 4.72 -20.90 -3.96
CA ILE A 49 4.75 -21.74 -5.15
C ILE A 49 3.35 -22.23 -5.55
N GLY A 50 3.16 -22.48 -6.85
CA GLY A 50 1.90 -23.02 -7.40
C GLY A 50 0.88 -22.00 -7.88
N GLY A 51 1.22 -20.72 -7.79
CA GLY A 51 0.45 -19.62 -8.37
C GLY A 51 0.33 -18.45 -7.40
N HIS A 52 0.05 -17.28 -7.93
CA HIS A 52 -0.21 -16.06 -7.15
C HIS A 52 -1.22 -15.18 -7.87
N ILE A 53 -1.86 -14.29 -7.12
CA ILE A 53 -2.80 -13.33 -7.70
C ILE A 53 -2.03 -12.41 -8.64
N LYS A 54 -2.57 -12.17 -9.82
CA LYS A 54 -1.96 -11.34 -10.84
C LYS A 54 -1.63 -9.95 -10.29
N HIS A 55 -0.44 -9.44 -10.62
CA HIS A 55 0.08 -8.15 -10.14
C HIS A 55 0.29 -8.04 -8.62
N SER A 56 0.26 -9.15 -7.88
CA SER A 56 0.56 -9.12 -6.44
C SER A 56 2.03 -8.81 -6.18
N ILE A 57 2.27 -8.10 -5.08
CA ILE A 57 3.62 -7.86 -4.55
C ILE A 57 3.92 -8.98 -3.57
N HIS A 58 4.93 -9.79 -3.88
CA HIS A 58 5.42 -10.82 -2.97
C HIS A 58 6.29 -10.18 -1.88
N ALA A 59 5.83 -10.24 -0.64
CA ALA A 59 6.50 -9.73 0.56
C ALA A 59 6.46 -10.79 1.67
N PRO A 60 7.34 -11.81 1.62
CA PRO A 60 7.30 -12.95 2.54
C PRO A 60 7.27 -12.54 4.01
N SER A 61 6.49 -13.26 4.82
CA SER A 61 6.24 -12.91 6.22
C SER A 61 7.51 -12.80 7.06
N HIS A 62 8.50 -13.67 6.83
CA HIS A 62 9.79 -13.64 7.52
C HIS A 62 10.65 -12.40 7.20
N THR A 63 10.34 -11.67 6.12
CA THR A 63 11.06 -10.46 5.71
C THR A 63 10.40 -9.17 6.20
N LEU A 64 9.17 -9.25 6.72
CA LEU A 64 8.36 -8.06 7.01
C LEU A 64 8.95 -7.20 8.14
N ASP A 65 9.69 -7.77 9.08
CA ASP A 65 10.27 -7.02 10.21
C ASP A 65 11.14 -5.83 9.75
N TYR A 66 11.82 -5.95 8.61
CA TYR A 66 12.67 -4.89 8.06
C TYR A 66 12.12 -4.29 6.75
N LYS A 67 11.23 -4.97 6.02
CA LYS A 67 10.68 -4.49 4.74
C LYS A 67 9.40 -3.65 4.85
N ILE A 68 8.68 -3.69 5.96
CA ILE A 68 7.43 -2.91 6.10
C ILE A 68 7.64 -1.40 5.82
N PRO A 69 8.72 -0.73 6.29
CA PRO A 69 8.94 0.69 5.97
C PRO A 69 9.07 0.97 4.46
N GLU A 70 9.73 0.07 3.73
CA GLU A 70 9.82 0.14 2.26
C GLU A 70 8.46 -0.09 1.62
N LEU A 71 7.72 -1.09 2.10
CA LEU A 71 6.37 -1.40 1.62
C LEU A 71 5.43 -0.20 1.81
N VAL A 72 5.46 0.48 2.96
CA VAL A 72 4.68 1.70 3.22
C VAL A 72 5.01 2.80 2.21
N ARG A 73 6.30 3.04 1.92
CA ARG A 73 6.69 4.06 0.93
C ARG A 73 6.25 3.70 -0.48
N LYS A 74 6.35 2.42 -0.86
CA LYS A 74 5.94 1.92 -2.18
C LYS A 74 4.42 1.99 -2.38
N LEU A 75 3.66 1.77 -1.33
CA LEU A 75 2.20 1.70 -1.37
C LEU A 75 1.52 3.03 -0.99
N LYS A 76 2.27 4.09 -0.71
CA LYS A 76 1.72 5.36 -0.18
C LYS A 76 0.62 5.97 -1.05
N ASP A 77 0.75 5.86 -2.38
CA ASP A 77 -0.16 6.47 -3.37
C ASP A 77 -1.34 5.54 -3.75
N LYS A 78 -1.43 4.37 -3.12
CA LYS A 78 -2.50 3.40 -3.38
C LYS A 78 -3.70 3.70 -2.49
N GLU A 79 -4.90 3.73 -3.07
CA GLU A 79 -6.13 3.94 -2.29
C GLU A 79 -6.48 2.70 -1.45
N THR A 80 -6.23 1.51 -1.98
CA THR A 80 -6.60 0.24 -1.34
C THR A 80 -5.44 -0.74 -1.33
N VAL A 81 -5.14 -1.32 -0.16
CA VAL A 81 -4.13 -2.37 0.02
C VAL A 81 -4.78 -3.63 0.59
N VAL A 82 -4.59 -4.76 -0.08
CA VAL A 82 -5.15 -6.06 0.33
C VAL A 82 -4.02 -7.01 0.69
N PHE A 83 -3.96 -7.43 1.95
CA PHE A 83 -3.00 -8.44 2.41
C PHE A 83 -3.60 -9.84 2.36
N HIS A 84 -2.78 -10.83 2.03
CA HIS A 84 -3.17 -12.23 2.14
C HIS A 84 -1.99 -13.14 2.43
N CYS A 85 -2.27 -14.34 2.94
CA CYS A 85 -1.30 -15.44 2.93
C CYS A 85 -1.95 -16.66 2.25
N ALA A 86 -1.60 -17.88 2.64
CA ALA A 86 -2.29 -19.06 2.12
C ALA A 86 -3.76 -19.16 2.55
N LEU A 87 -4.03 -19.12 3.87
CA LEU A 87 -5.39 -19.20 4.44
C LEU A 87 -5.89 -17.87 5.04
N SER A 88 -5.02 -16.86 5.11
CA SER A 88 -5.27 -15.56 5.76
C SER A 88 -5.76 -15.63 7.22
N GLN A 89 -5.27 -16.61 7.99
CA GLN A 89 -5.61 -16.79 9.42
C GLN A 89 -4.60 -16.17 10.40
N GLN A 90 -3.31 -16.14 10.05
CA GLN A 90 -2.23 -15.67 10.94
C GLN A 90 -1.30 -14.66 10.26
N ARG A 91 -0.55 -15.07 9.22
CA ARG A 91 0.46 -14.22 8.55
C ARG A 91 -0.17 -12.99 7.88
N GLY A 92 -1.26 -13.17 7.13
CA GLY A 92 -1.98 -12.07 6.46
C GLY A 92 -2.47 -10.98 7.43
N PRO A 93 -3.27 -11.32 8.46
CA PRO A 93 -3.74 -10.34 9.44
C PRO A 93 -2.61 -9.68 10.25
N ALA A 94 -1.57 -10.44 10.63
CA ALA A 94 -0.42 -9.89 11.32
C ALA A 94 0.36 -8.88 10.47
N ALA A 95 0.55 -9.18 9.17
CA ALA A 95 1.21 -8.30 8.22
C ALA A 95 0.42 -6.99 8.03
N ALA A 96 -0.90 -7.08 7.81
CA ALA A 96 -1.77 -5.92 7.68
C ALA A 96 -1.70 -5.02 8.92
N LEU A 97 -1.73 -5.61 10.12
CA LEU A 97 -1.64 -4.85 11.36
C LEU A 97 -0.28 -4.14 11.53
N ARG A 98 0.82 -4.83 11.21
CA ARG A 98 2.17 -4.24 11.21
C ARG A 98 2.27 -3.08 10.22
N TYR A 99 1.72 -3.27 9.02
CA TYR A 99 1.68 -2.25 7.98
C TYR A 99 0.92 -1.00 8.42
N ILE A 100 -0.28 -1.14 9.00
CA ILE A 100 -1.08 -0.01 9.49
C ILE A 100 -0.30 0.78 10.56
N ARG A 101 0.26 0.08 11.54
CA ARG A 101 1.05 0.72 12.62
C ARG A 101 2.27 1.46 12.09
N GLU A 102 2.99 0.84 11.16
CA GLU A 102 4.17 1.47 10.56
C GLU A 102 3.80 2.64 9.66
N ARG A 103 2.68 2.55 8.93
CA ARG A 103 2.13 3.66 8.14
C ARG A 103 1.75 4.83 9.03
N GLU A 104 1.07 4.60 10.14
CA GLU A 104 0.78 5.64 11.14
C GLU A 104 2.08 6.25 11.70
N ARG A 105 3.07 5.41 12.00
CA ARG A 105 4.37 5.87 12.51
C ARG A 105 5.13 6.75 11.51
N LEU A 106 5.11 6.42 10.22
CA LEU A 106 5.85 7.13 9.18
C LEU A 106 5.08 8.33 8.62
N MET A 107 3.80 8.15 8.33
CA MET A 107 2.96 9.15 7.65
C MET A 107 2.15 10.00 8.64
N GLY A 108 1.78 9.45 9.80
CA GLY A 108 1.07 10.17 10.86
C GLY A 108 1.98 11.10 11.67
N LEU A 109 3.28 10.81 11.80
CA LEU A 109 4.26 11.77 12.31
C LEU A 109 4.66 12.81 11.25
N GLY A 110 4.67 12.44 9.96
CA GLY A 110 4.99 13.37 8.87
C GLY A 110 4.04 14.57 8.81
N ALA A 111 2.75 14.36 9.08
CA ALA A 111 1.75 15.43 9.13
C ALA A 111 1.91 16.41 10.31
N HIS A 112 2.63 16.02 11.37
CA HIS A 112 2.87 16.87 12.55
C HIS A 112 4.29 17.47 12.61
N ILE A 113 5.25 16.95 11.84
CA ILE A 113 6.64 17.44 11.86
C ILE A 113 6.85 18.60 10.88
N GLU A 114 6.02 18.74 9.84
CA GLU A 114 6.03 19.94 8.97
C GLU A 114 5.59 21.23 9.71
N SER A 115 5.06 21.11 10.93
CA SER A 115 4.72 22.25 11.80
C SER A 115 5.54 22.32 13.10
N GLY A 116 6.65 21.55 13.24
CA GLY A 116 7.42 21.61 14.49
C GLY A 116 8.63 20.69 14.63
N SER A 117 9.55 20.65 13.68
CA SER A 117 10.91 20.15 13.95
C SER A 117 11.81 21.29 14.44
N GLY A 118 11.79 21.53 15.74
CA GLY A 118 12.63 22.49 16.46
C GLY A 118 14.13 22.19 16.47
N VAL A 119 14.68 21.55 15.43
CA VAL A 119 16.12 21.28 15.28
C VAL A 119 16.78 22.24 14.27
N GLY A 120 16.00 22.98 13.46
CA GLY A 120 16.51 24.00 12.55
C GLY A 120 16.71 25.40 13.15
N GLN A 121 16.15 25.69 14.34
CA GLN A 121 16.05 27.07 14.86
C GLN A 121 17.29 27.57 15.62
N VAL A 122 18.31 26.71 15.85
CA VAL A 122 19.54 27.12 16.55
C VAL A 122 20.58 27.72 15.59
N LEU A 123 20.49 27.48 14.28
CA LEU A 123 21.48 27.96 13.30
C LEU A 123 21.14 29.30 12.63
N MET A 124 19.95 29.87 12.89
CA MET A 124 19.49 31.13 12.27
C MET A 124 19.35 32.30 13.25
N LYS A 125 19.98 32.26 14.43
CA LYS A 125 19.91 33.37 15.42
C LYS A 125 21.19 34.19 15.61
N ASN A 126 22.20 34.03 14.75
CA ASN A 126 23.44 34.82 14.78
C ASN A 126 23.72 35.54 13.45
N ARG A 127 22.69 36.14 12.84
CA ARG A 127 22.90 37.08 11.71
C ARG A 127 21.70 38.00 11.48
N GLU A 128 21.26 38.65 12.55
CA GLU A 128 20.58 39.94 12.43
C GLU A 128 21.43 40.97 13.17
N ASP A 129 22.45 41.48 12.48
CA ASP A 129 22.88 42.85 12.63
C ASP A 129 23.65 43.23 11.35
N GLU A 130 23.21 44.32 10.73
CA GLU A 130 23.70 44.95 9.49
C GLU A 130 23.10 44.48 8.15
N ALA A 131 22.02 45.15 7.72
CA ALA A 131 22.08 46.11 6.60
C ALA A 131 20.67 46.54 6.13
N LYS A 132 20.25 47.75 6.55
CA LYS A 132 19.20 48.54 5.85
C LYS A 132 19.81 49.18 4.60
N LYS A 133 19.25 48.93 3.40
CA LYS A 133 18.76 49.97 2.44
C LYS A 133 18.37 49.44 1.05
N GLY A 134 17.16 49.84 0.62
CA GLY A 134 16.72 50.04 -0.79
C GLY A 134 16.21 48.80 -1.50
N LYS A 135 15.30 48.83 -2.49
CA LYS A 135 14.36 49.83 -3.06
C LYS A 135 13.54 49.03 -4.11
N GLU A 136 12.23 49.30 -4.20
CA GLU A 136 11.29 49.12 -5.33
C GLU A 136 11.30 47.87 -6.26
N GLU A 137 10.11 47.25 -6.33
CA GLU A 137 9.37 46.67 -7.48
C GLU A 137 10.13 46.00 -8.65
N ASP A 138 9.81 44.73 -8.88
CA ASP A 138 9.29 44.32 -10.19
C ASP A 138 8.39 43.08 -10.09
N LYS A 139 7.30 43.13 -10.84
CA LYS A 139 6.32 42.05 -11.04
C LYS A 139 6.89 41.09 -12.07
N ASP A 140 6.81 39.78 -11.82
CA ASP A 140 6.57 38.82 -12.88
C ASP A 140 5.85 37.59 -12.31
N ALA A 141 4.82 37.19 -13.04
CA ALA A 141 3.83 36.19 -12.67
C ALA A 141 4.47 34.80 -12.53
N GLU A 142 4.57 34.34 -11.30
CA GLU A 142 4.88 32.96 -10.97
C GLU A 142 3.62 32.13 -11.25
N TRP A 143 3.79 31.10 -12.08
CA TRP A 143 2.73 30.18 -12.44
C TRP A 143 2.44 29.36 -11.18
N GLU A 144 1.29 29.61 -10.55
CA GLU A 144 0.79 28.72 -9.52
C GLU A 144 0.52 27.37 -10.17
N ASP A 145 1.45 26.43 -10.00
CA ASP A 145 1.14 25.02 -10.09
C ASP A 145 0.04 24.78 -9.06
N VAL A 146 -1.20 24.79 -9.53
CA VAL A 146 -2.34 24.28 -8.79
C VAL A 146 -2.11 22.78 -8.71
N GLU A 147 -1.25 22.37 -7.78
CA GLU A 147 -1.28 21.02 -7.23
C GLU A 147 -2.69 20.88 -6.68
N GLU A 148 -3.55 20.20 -7.46
CA GLU A 148 -4.85 19.76 -6.96
C GLU A 148 -4.55 19.06 -5.64
N GLU A 149 -4.93 19.70 -4.53
CA GLU A 149 -4.90 19.09 -3.21
C GLU A 149 -5.87 17.91 -3.29
N GLU A 150 -5.37 16.76 -3.77
CA GLU A 150 -6.03 15.48 -3.57
C GLU A 150 -6.14 15.36 -2.05
N GLU A 151 -7.33 15.65 -1.52
CA GLU A 151 -7.68 15.38 -0.12
C GLU A 151 -7.04 14.03 0.22
N LYS A 152 -6.09 14.01 1.16
CA LYS A 152 -5.34 12.82 1.56
C LYS A 152 -6.33 11.76 2.05
N LYS A 153 -6.91 11.01 1.11
CA LYS A 153 -7.89 9.97 1.40
C LYS A 153 -7.18 8.92 2.22
N GLU A 154 -7.81 8.56 3.33
CA GLU A 154 -7.31 7.49 4.19
C GLU A 154 -7.20 6.20 3.37
N GLN A 155 -6.00 5.61 3.33
CA GLN A 155 -5.75 4.36 2.61
C GLN A 155 -6.50 3.22 3.31
N LYS A 156 -7.28 2.47 2.54
CA LYS A 156 -8.05 1.33 3.06
C LYS A 156 -7.18 0.07 3.06
N VAL A 157 -7.13 -0.62 4.18
CA VAL A 157 -6.36 -1.88 4.33
C VAL A 157 -7.32 -3.04 4.61
N TYR A 158 -7.27 -4.08 3.77
CA TYR A 158 -8.11 -5.27 3.86
C TYR A 158 -7.29 -6.54 3.99
N ILE A 159 -7.93 -7.61 4.47
CA ILE A 159 -7.41 -8.98 4.40
C ILE A 159 -8.24 -9.77 3.39
N LEU A 160 -7.61 -10.45 2.44
CA LEU A 160 -8.33 -11.39 1.58
C LEU A 160 -8.78 -12.61 2.40
N ASP A 161 -10.08 -12.84 2.45
CA ASP A 161 -10.66 -13.99 3.13
C ASP A 161 -10.25 -15.31 2.48
N GLN A 162 -10.00 -16.32 3.30
CA GLN A 162 -9.48 -17.64 2.91
C GLN A 162 -8.13 -17.64 2.16
N GLY A 163 -7.49 -16.48 2.01
CA GLY A 163 -6.18 -16.32 1.38
C GLY A 163 -6.11 -16.85 -0.05
N PHE A 164 -4.91 -17.27 -0.46
CA PHE A 164 -4.70 -17.82 -1.80
C PHE A 164 -5.39 -19.16 -2.02
N VAL A 165 -5.61 -19.96 -0.96
CA VAL A 165 -6.32 -21.24 -1.05
C VAL A 165 -7.76 -21.02 -1.54
N GLY A 166 -8.51 -20.13 -0.89
CA GLY A 166 -9.87 -19.80 -1.33
C GLY A 166 -9.92 -18.98 -2.63
N TRP A 167 -8.82 -18.33 -3.02
CA TRP A 167 -8.70 -17.68 -4.32
C TRP A 167 -8.57 -18.71 -5.45
N GLN A 168 -7.61 -19.62 -5.33
CA GLN A 168 -7.28 -20.55 -6.40
C GLN A 168 -8.40 -21.53 -6.71
N GLU A 169 -9.21 -21.92 -5.72
CA GLU A 169 -10.40 -22.76 -5.92
C GLU A 169 -11.40 -22.14 -6.90
N LYS A 170 -11.49 -20.81 -6.94
CA LYS A 170 -12.46 -20.07 -7.77
C LYS A 170 -11.85 -19.49 -9.03
N PHE A 171 -10.63 -18.96 -8.93
CA PHE A 171 -10.00 -18.15 -9.97
C PHE A 171 -8.60 -18.63 -10.35
N GLY A 172 -8.15 -19.78 -9.85
CA GLY A 172 -6.80 -20.30 -10.13
C GLY A 172 -6.55 -20.51 -11.62
N GLU A 173 -7.53 -21.03 -12.35
CA GLU A 173 -7.44 -21.26 -13.80
C GLU A 173 -7.71 -20.02 -14.66
N ASP A 174 -8.09 -18.87 -14.06
CA ASP A 174 -8.32 -17.63 -14.83
C ASP A 174 -7.01 -16.83 -15.00
N PRO A 175 -6.43 -16.78 -16.20
CA PRO A 175 -5.16 -16.09 -16.45
C PRO A 175 -5.26 -14.56 -16.37
N ARG A 176 -6.47 -14.01 -16.33
CA ARG A 176 -6.70 -12.57 -16.12
C ARG A 176 -6.51 -12.18 -14.66
N LEU A 177 -6.58 -13.16 -13.75
CA LEU A 177 -6.64 -12.96 -12.31
C LEU A 177 -5.51 -13.69 -11.57
N THR A 178 -4.97 -14.75 -12.14
CA THR A 178 -3.95 -15.59 -11.50
C THR A 178 -2.76 -15.81 -12.43
N GLU A 179 -1.55 -15.66 -11.90
CA GLU A 179 -0.29 -15.86 -12.60
C GLU A 179 0.46 -17.07 -12.07
N GLY A 180 1.16 -17.78 -12.96
CA GLY A 180 1.99 -18.94 -12.60
C GLY A 180 1.24 -20.10 -11.96
N TYR A 181 -0.08 -20.20 -12.17
CA TYR A 181 -0.90 -21.26 -11.59
C TYR A 181 -0.48 -22.64 -12.08
N ARG A 182 -0.26 -23.56 -11.14
CA ARG A 182 0.11 -24.95 -11.43
C ARG A 182 -0.92 -25.89 -10.85
N LYS A 183 -1.92 -26.26 -11.66
CA LYS A 183 -3.02 -27.15 -11.26
C LYS A 183 -2.55 -28.40 -10.53
N GLU A 184 -1.44 -29.00 -10.97
CA GLU A 184 -0.85 -30.21 -10.37
C GLU A 184 -0.51 -30.07 -8.88
N ILE A 185 -0.12 -28.87 -8.43
CA ILE A 185 0.21 -28.60 -7.03
C ILE A 185 -1.04 -28.61 -6.15
N TRP A 186 -2.22 -28.33 -6.73
CA TRP A 186 -3.48 -28.17 -6.01
C TRP A 186 -4.42 -29.38 -6.12
N GLN A 187 -4.07 -30.41 -6.92
CA GLN A 187 -4.92 -31.58 -7.17
C GLN A 187 -5.25 -32.40 -5.91
N ASN A 188 -4.37 -32.37 -4.90
CA ASN A 188 -4.52 -33.17 -3.67
C ASN A 188 -4.99 -32.32 -2.47
N GLY A 189 -5.47 -31.10 -2.71
CA GLY A 189 -5.78 -30.13 -1.66
C GLY A 189 -4.55 -29.36 -1.17
N TYR A 190 -4.81 -28.40 -0.27
CA TYR A 190 -3.80 -27.55 0.38
C TYR A 190 -3.38 -28.10 1.73
#